data_AF-A0A1D6PLL8-F1
#
_entry.id   AF-A0A1D6PLL8-F1
#
_cell.length_a   1.000
_cell.length_b   1.000
_cell.length_c   1.000
_cell.angle_alpha   90.00
_cell.angle_beta   90.00
_cell.angle_gamma   90.00
#
_symmetry.space_group_name_H-M   'P 1'
#
loop_
_entity.id
_entity.type
_entity.pdbx_description
1 polymer ?
#
loop_
_entity_poly.entity_id
_entity_poly.type
_entity_poly.pdbx_seq_one_letter_code
_entity_poly.pdbx_strand_id
1 'polypeptide(L)'
;MCCSLIRKSSSQNAGDLTSLLRWPTAPTGMEMPVVEVRKHGLWLLAKNVKQYIHRILVEADFSAGTGDDLWAAVGEAGKNLYAKGEFKESQVADLDVYLLKKVGLFPDVIERKTLRHLEKGDNVSALITGEFYTRDQFPGFGRPFVFNAEIFKRVGRTSEAKDSARVALKSPWWTLGCSYEEAAELAGWEDEQLEFIREKVTEEGKREDLKRGKAPEQVILDEAAFLMDLASVDGNWDEVVDRIAECYREAGLHDIANFIAYRE
;
A
#
# COMPACT_ATOMS: atom_id res chain seq x y z
N MET A 1 -6.58 11.44 7.96
CA MET A 1 -5.86 12.07 6.82
C MET A 1 -4.33 11.97 7.01
N CYS A 2 -3.69 10.92 6.47
CA CYS A 2 -2.21 10.80 6.28
C CYS A 2 -1.86 10.51 4.79
N CYS A 3 -2.72 11.03 3.93
CA CYS A 3 -2.64 11.11 2.48
C CYS A 3 -3.45 12.37 2.18
N SER A 4 -2.85 13.43 1.63
CA SER A 4 -3.65 14.57 1.19
C SER A 4 -4.34 14.17 -0.10
N LEU A 5 -5.61 13.86 0.09
CA LEU A 5 -6.61 13.46 -0.86
C LEU A 5 -6.87 14.61 -1.83
N ILE A 6 -6.55 14.42 -3.11
CA ILE A 6 -7.25 15.15 -4.16
C ILE A 6 -8.71 14.69 -4.10
N ARG A 7 -9.61 15.62 -3.76
CA ARG A 7 -11.05 15.40 -3.70
C ARG A 7 -11.59 14.87 -5.04
N LYS A 8 -12.34 13.77 -4.98
CA LYS A 8 -13.36 13.25 -5.91
C LYS A 8 -13.31 13.72 -7.38
N SER A 9 -13.07 12.79 -8.30
CA SER A 9 -13.94 12.68 -9.47
C SER A 9 -15.03 11.65 -9.15
N SER A 10 -16.29 12.07 -9.33
CA SER A 10 -17.56 11.38 -9.07
C SER A 10 -17.55 9.86 -9.33
N SER A 11 -18.02 9.02 -8.40
CA SER A 11 -19.45 8.68 -8.33
C SER A 11 -19.89 8.25 -6.93
N GLN A 12 -21.20 8.39 -6.68
CA GLN A 12 -21.86 8.11 -5.41
C GLN A 12 -21.77 6.62 -5.04
N ASN A 13 -21.01 6.33 -3.98
CA ASN A 13 -21.27 5.37 -2.91
C ASN A 13 -20.21 5.66 -1.82
N ALA A 14 -20.43 5.26 -0.58
CA ALA A 14 -19.47 5.46 0.53
C ALA A 14 -18.21 4.57 0.32
N GLY A 15 -17.45 4.83 -0.74
CA GLY A 15 -16.49 3.93 -1.35
C GLY A 15 -15.09 4.52 -1.38
N ASP A 16 -14.14 3.59 -1.45
CA ASP A 16 -12.71 3.77 -1.34
C ASP A 16 -12.15 4.94 -2.17
N LEU A 17 -11.09 5.57 -1.67
CA LEU A 17 -10.61 6.85 -2.19
C LEU A 17 -9.19 6.74 -2.73
N THR A 18 -9.04 6.94 -4.04
CA THR A 18 -7.73 6.96 -4.70
C THR A 18 -6.95 8.24 -4.39
N SER A 19 -5.70 8.10 -3.95
CA SER A 19 -4.83 9.18 -3.52
C SER A 19 -3.38 8.99 -3.92
N LEU A 20 -2.59 10.06 -3.78
CA LEU A 20 -1.14 9.99 -3.72
C LEU A 20 -0.71 9.80 -2.27
N LEU A 21 0.27 8.93 -2.05
CA LEU A 21 0.86 8.71 -0.74
C LEU A 21 2.18 9.47 -0.63
N ARG A 22 2.24 10.39 0.33
CA ARG A 22 3.49 11.08 0.66
C ARG A 22 4.11 10.41 1.88
N TRP A 23 5.14 9.59 1.66
CA TRP A 23 5.87 8.98 2.78
C TRP A 23 6.59 10.08 3.59
N PRO A 24 6.41 10.15 4.92
CA PRO A 24 7.03 11.20 5.75
C PRO A 24 8.56 11.22 5.65
N THR A 25 9.15 10.03 5.56
CA THR A 25 10.61 9.78 5.49
C THR A 25 10.96 8.95 4.26
N ALA A 26 10.38 9.30 3.10
CA ALA A 26 10.61 8.60 1.83
C ALA A 26 12.13 8.44 1.55
N PRO A 27 12.61 7.23 1.23
CA PRO A 27 13.97 7.03 0.75
C PRO A 27 14.22 7.81 -0.55
N THR A 28 15.48 8.20 -0.78
CA THR A 28 15.89 8.86 -2.02
C THR A 28 15.52 7.99 -3.24
N GLY A 29 14.79 8.57 -4.19
CA GLY A 29 14.35 7.89 -5.41
C GLY A 29 13.05 7.11 -5.28
N MET A 30 12.41 7.08 -4.10
CA MET A 30 11.04 6.56 -3.97
C MET A 30 10.08 7.51 -4.71
N GLU A 31 9.44 7.00 -5.75
CA GLU A 31 8.37 7.70 -6.45
C GLU A 31 7.13 7.81 -5.55
N MET A 32 6.30 8.82 -5.79
CA MET A 32 5.06 9.04 -5.02
C MET A 32 3.97 8.05 -5.49
N PRO A 33 3.64 7.01 -4.70
CA PRO A 33 2.73 5.97 -5.16
C PRO A 33 1.28 6.42 -5.18
N VAL A 34 0.51 5.78 -6.05
CA VAL A 34 -0.95 5.89 -6.08
C VAL A 34 -1.51 4.77 -5.23
N VAL A 35 -2.33 5.12 -4.25
CA VAL A 35 -2.94 4.21 -3.30
C VAL A 35 -4.44 4.39 -3.27
N GLU A 36 -5.15 3.37 -2.81
CA GLU A 36 -6.53 3.43 -2.41
C GLU A 36 -6.60 3.46 -0.89
N VAL A 37 -7.24 4.48 -0.33
CA VAL A 37 -7.48 4.61 1.11
C VAL A 37 -8.73 3.82 1.46
N ARG A 38 -8.57 2.82 2.33
CA ARG A 38 -9.65 2.02 2.90
C ARG A 38 -9.73 2.24 4.40
N LYS A 39 -10.79 1.72 5.02
CA LYS A 39 -11.00 1.81 6.47
C LYS A 39 -9.78 1.32 7.26
N HIS A 40 -9.26 0.14 6.92
CA HIS A 40 -8.19 -0.54 7.66
C HIS A 40 -6.82 -0.49 6.97
N GLY A 41 -6.52 0.59 6.24
CA GLY A 41 -5.21 0.78 5.62
C GLY A 41 -5.26 1.25 4.17
N LEU A 42 -4.11 1.15 3.52
CA LEU A 42 -3.86 1.62 2.17
C LEU A 42 -3.55 0.44 1.24
N TRP A 43 -4.14 0.48 0.05
CA TRP A 43 -3.89 -0.49 -1.02
C TRP A 43 -3.04 0.17 -2.09
N LEU A 44 -1.85 -0.36 -2.34
CA LEU A 44 -1.00 0.15 -3.41
C LEU A 44 -1.60 -0.18 -4.77
N LEU A 45 -1.93 0.85 -5.56
CA LEU A 45 -2.48 0.71 -6.91
C LEU A 45 -1.38 0.80 -7.97
N ALA A 46 -0.39 1.67 -7.78
CA ALA A 46 0.73 1.87 -8.71
C ALA A 46 1.91 2.59 -8.02
N LYS A 47 3.12 2.42 -8.56
CA LYS A 47 4.31 3.11 -8.03
C LYS A 47 4.31 4.61 -8.24
N ASN A 48 3.59 5.08 -9.27
CA ASN A 48 3.47 6.48 -9.62
C ASN A 48 2.24 6.74 -10.51
N VAL A 49 1.90 8.01 -10.68
CA VAL A 49 0.76 8.47 -11.50
C VAL A 49 0.87 8.03 -12.95
N LYS A 50 2.07 8.07 -13.53
CA LYS A 50 2.31 7.68 -14.93
C LYS A 50 1.95 6.22 -15.16
N GLN A 51 2.37 5.32 -14.26
CA GLN A 51 2.03 3.90 -14.31
C GLN A 51 0.52 3.68 -14.14
N TYR A 52 -0.10 4.39 -13.20
CA TYR A 52 -1.54 4.28 -12.94
C TYR A 52 -2.38 4.69 -14.15
N ILE A 53 -2.08 5.86 -14.74
CA ILE A 53 -2.78 6.34 -15.94
C ILE A 53 -2.55 5.39 -17.12
N HIS A 54 -1.29 4.99 -17.37
CA HIS A 54 -0.99 4.07 -18.47
C HIS A 54 -1.77 2.75 -18.33
N ARG A 55 -1.86 2.20 -17.12
CA ARG A 55 -2.69 1.02 -16.85
C ARG A 55 -4.17 1.25 -17.18
N ILE A 56 -4.77 2.33 -16.69
CA ILE A 56 -6.18 2.68 -16.95
C ILE A 56 -6.46 2.72 -18.45
N LEU A 57 -5.54 3.31 -19.22
CA LEU A 57 -5.66 3.44 -20.67
C LEU A 57 -5.58 2.09 -21.39
N VAL A 58 -4.67 1.21 -20.97
CA VAL A 58 -4.55 -0.16 -21.51
C VAL A 58 -5.81 -0.98 -21.20
N GLU A 59 -6.28 -0.94 -19.94
CA GLU A 59 -7.48 -1.68 -19.52
C GLU A 59 -8.74 -1.18 -20.24
N ALA A 60 -8.84 0.12 -20.48
CA ALA A 60 -9.89 0.74 -21.28
C ALA A 60 -9.87 0.27 -22.74
N ASP A 61 -8.69 0.27 -23.36
CA ASP A 61 -8.52 -0.19 -24.75
C ASP A 61 -8.83 -1.69 -24.88
N PHE A 62 -8.39 -2.50 -23.91
CA PHE A 62 -8.68 -3.94 -23.85
C PHE A 62 -10.18 -4.25 -23.72
N SER A 63 -10.88 -3.50 -22.87
CA SER A 63 -12.29 -3.77 -22.53
C SER A 63 -13.27 -3.27 -23.60
N ALA A 64 -12.80 -2.52 -24.60
CA ALA A 64 -13.58 -1.92 -25.68
C ALA A 64 -14.81 -1.08 -25.24
N GLY A 65 -14.90 -0.72 -23.95
CA GLY A 65 -16.15 -0.29 -23.29
C GLY A 65 -16.12 1.08 -22.64
N THR A 66 -14.97 1.74 -22.52
CA THR A 66 -14.86 3.12 -22.03
C THR A 66 -14.69 4.07 -23.20
N GLY A 67 -15.72 4.89 -23.42
CA GLY A 67 -15.85 5.80 -24.57
C GLY A 67 -14.75 6.86 -24.63
N ASP A 68 -14.80 7.67 -25.70
CA ASP A 68 -13.83 8.73 -25.99
C ASP A 68 -13.65 9.76 -24.86
N ASP A 69 -14.55 9.79 -23.87
CA ASP A 69 -14.49 10.61 -22.66
C ASP A 69 -13.21 10.39 -21.82
N LEU A 70 -12.72 9.14 -21.69
CA LEU A 70 -11.47 8.86 -20.97
C LEU A 70 -10.27 9.49 -21.71
N TRP A 71 -10.26 9.36 -23.03
CA TRP A 71 -9.20 9.90 -23.89
C TRP A 71 -9.21 11.43 -23.91
N ALA A 72 -10.39 12.04 -23.83
CA ALA A 72 -10.53 13.47 -23.63
C ALA A 72 -9.99 13.91 -22.25
N ALA A 73 -10.29 13.16 -21.18
CA ALA A 73 -9.89 13.49 -19.82
C ALA A 73 -8.37 13.45 -19.59
N VAL A 74 -7.66 12.48 -20.18
CA VAL A 74 -6.19 12.36 -20.01
C VAL A 74 -5.39 13.33 -20.89
N GLY A 75 -6.05 13.94 -21.89
CA GLY A 75 -5.44 14.93 -22.78
C GLY A 75 -4.17 14.45 -23.48
N GLU A 76 -3.23 15.37 -23.70
CA GLU A 76 -1.95 15.09 -24.36
C GLU A 76 -1.02 14.22 -23.50
N ALA A 77 -1.06 14.40 -22.18
CA ALA A 77 -0.24 13.61 -21.25
C ALA A 77 -0.55 12.11 -21.37
N GLY A 78 -1.83 11.72 -21.43
CA GLY A 78 -2.20 10.32 -21.63
C GLY A 78 -1.84 9.77 -23.02
N LYS A 79 -2.01 10.58 -24.07
CA LYS A 79 -1.64 10.19 -25.45
C LYS A 79 -0.15 9.91 -25.60
N ASN A 80 0.69 10.62 -24.84
CA ASN A 80 2.13 10.39 -24.80
C ASN A 80 2.51 9.11 -24.02
N LEU A 81 1.59 8.56 -23.23
CA LEU A 81 1.82 7.33 -22.48
C LEU A 81 1.38 6.08 -23.23
N TYR A 82 0.28 6.16 -23.98
CA TYR A 82 -0.31 5.03 -24.67
C TYR A 82 -1.18 5.47 -25.85
N ALA A 83 -1.04 4.81 -26.99
CA ALA A 83 -1.91 5.01 -28.15
C ALA A 83 -3.07 4.02 -28.16
N LYS A 84 -4.31 4.51 -28.36
CA LYS A 84 -5.51 3.65 -28.50
C LYS A 84 -5.30 2.63 -29.62
N GLY A 85 -5.53 1.34 -29.33
CA GLY A 85 -5.28 0.22 -30.23
C GLY A 85 -3.93 -0.49 -30.04
N GLU A 86 -2.99 0.10 -29.29
CA GLU A 86 -1.62 -0.44 -29.14
C GLU A 86 -1.62 -1.83 -28.47
N PHE A 87 -2.61 -2.14 -27.61
CA PHE A 87 -2.73 -3.47 -27.02
C PHE A 87 -2.99 -4.53 -28.11
N LYS A 88 -3.94 -4.26 -29.01
CA LYS A 88 -4.28 -5.18 -30.10
C LYS A 88 -3.12 -5.33 -31.08
N GLU A 89 -2.43 -4.23 -31.38
CA GLU A 89 -1.25 -4.23 -32.25
C GLU A 89 -0.07 -5.02 -31.67
N SER A 90 0.07 -5.07 -30.34
CA SER A 90 1.17 -5.81 -29.70
C SER A 90 1.04 -7.32 -29.78
N GLN A 91 -0.11 -7.85 -30.22
CA GLN A 91 -0.41 -9.30 -30.33
C GLN A 91 -0.25 -10.08 -29.02
N VAL A 92 -0.26 -9.40 -27.86
CA VAL A 92 -0.20 -10.06 -26.55
C VAL A 92 -1.63 -10.44 -26.17
N ALA A 93 -1.90 -11.74 -26.03
CA ALA A 93 -3.25 -12.23 -25.76
C ALA A 93 -3.73 -11.97 -24.32
N ASP A 94 -2.81 -11.88 -23.35
CA ASP A 94 -3.12 -11.76 -21.93
C ASP A 94 -2.81 -10.35 -21.41
N LEU A 95 -3.84 -9.68 -20.88
CA LEU A 95 -3.76 -8.33 -20.34
C LEU A 95 -2.70 -8.19 -19.24
N ASP A 96 -2.63 -9.14 -18.31
CA ASP A 96 -1.67 -9.08 -17.21
C ASP A 96 -0.24 -9.23 -17.71
N VAL A 97 -0.01 -10.06 -18.73
CA VAL A 97 1.29 -10.17 -19.42
C VAL A 97 1.66 -8.86 -20.11
N TYR A 98 0.71 -8.18 -20.75
CA TYR A 98 0.96 -6.88 -21.35
C TYR A 98 1.34 -5.85 -20.28
N LEU A 99 0.54 -5.73 -19.22
CA LEU A 99 0.77 -4.78 -18.12
C LEU A 99 2.17 -4.96 -17.52
N LEU A 100 2.55 -6.19 -17.17
CA LEU A 100 3.86 -6.46 -16.56
C LEU A 100 5.04 -6.19 -17.49
N LYS A 101 4.86 -6.34 -18.81
CA LYS A 101 5.94 -6.15 -19.80
C LYS A 101 6.07 -4.72 -20.31
N LYS A 102 4.95 -4.01 -20.45
CA LYS A 102 4.87 -2.72 -21.17
C LYS A 102 4.62 -1.54 -20.25
N VAL A 103 3.98 -1.77 -19.10
CA VAL A 103 3.57 -0.72 -18.16
C VAL A 103 4.39 -0.79 -16.87
N GLY A 104 4.41 -1.95 -16.22
CA GLY A 104 5.23 -2.25 -15.06
C GLY A 104 4.54 -3.15 -14.04
N LEU A 105 5.09 -3.19 -12.83
CA LEU A 105 4.64 -4.09 -11.78
C LEU A 105 3.47 -3.50 -10.99
N PHE A 106 2.42 -4.30 -10.80
CA PHE A 106 1.25 -3.95 -10.00
C PHE A 106 0.98 -5.05 -8.97
N PRO A 107 0.72 -4.68 -7.70
CA PRO A 107 0.35 -5.62 -6.63
C PRO A 107 -0.69 -6.65 -7.04
N ASP A 108 -1.86 -6.19 -7.47
CA ASP A 108 -3.00 -7.02 -7.84
C ASP A 108 -2.75 -7.89 -9.08
N VAL A 109 -1.96 -7.43 -10.06
CA VAL A 109 -1.59 -8.22 -11.25
C VAL A 109 -0.70 -9.41 -10.85
N ILE A 110 0.25 -9.20 -9.94
CA ILE A 110 1.13 -10.26 -9.43
C ILE A 110 0.32 -11.25 -8.58
N GLU A 111 -0.59 -10.75 -7.73
CA GLU A 111 -1.49 -11.57 -6.94
C GLU A 111 -2.40 -12.44 -7.83
N ARG A 112 -3.07 -11.83 -8.84
CA ARG A 112 -3.88 -12.57 -9.83
C ARG A 112 -3.09 -13.65 -10.54
N LYS A 113 -1.87 -13.36 -11.00
CA LYS A 113 -1.02 -14.37 -11.64
C LYS A 113 -0.69 -15.52 -10.71
N THR A 114 -0.35 -15.23 -9.47
CA THR A 114 -0.05 -16.23 -8.45
C THR A 114 -1.25 -17.14 -8.20
N LEU A 115 -2.44 -16.56 -8.05
CA LEU A 115 -3.69 -17.31 -7.87
C LEU A 115 -4.02 -18.18 -9.09
N ARG A 116 -3.83 -17.69 -10.32
CA ARG A 116 -4.01 -18.51 -11.53
C ARG A 116 -3.08 -19.71 -11.61
N HIS A 117 -1.85 -19.61 -11.07
CA HIS A 117 -0.96 -20.77 -10.96
C HIS A 117 -1.51 -21.80 -9.98
N LEU A 118 -2.00 -21.36 -8.80
CA LEU A 118 -2.65 -22.25 -7.84
C LEU A 118 -3.91 -22.93 -8.41
N GLU A 119 -4.76 -22.19 -9.10
CA GLU A 119 -5.99 -22.72 -9.74
C GLU A 119 -5.68 -23.85 -10.76
N LYS A 120 -4.50 -23.80 -11.39
CA LYS A 120 -4.02 -24.82 -12.32
C LYS A 120 -3.29 -25.99 -11.62
N GLY A 121 -3.18 -25.97 -10.30
CA GLY A 121 -2.40 -26.94 -9.53
C GLY A 121 -0.88 -26.74 -9.64
N ASP A 122 -0.42 -25.64 -10.22
CA ASP A 122 1.00 -25.31 -10.38
C ASP A 122 1.52 -24.57 -9.15
N ASN A 123 1.68 -25.33 -8.05
CA ASN A 123 2.13 -24.79 -6.78
C ASN A 123 3.55 -24.20 -6.86
N VAL A 124 4.41 -24.75 -7.71
CA VAL A 124 5.80 -24.27 -7.86
C VAL A 124 5.82 -22.86 -8.43
N SER A 125 5.11 -22.64 -9.55
CA SER A 125 5.04 -21.29 -10.14
C SER A 125 4.31 -20.30 -9.23
N ALA A 126 3.29 -20.75 -8.49
CA ALA A 126 2.62 -19.91 -7.51
C ALA A 126 3.59 -19.44 -6.42
N LEU A 127 4.37 -20.34 -5.84
CA LEU A 127 5.37 -20.01 -4.81
C LEU A 127 6.47 -19.09 -5.35
N ILE A 128 6.98 -19.35 -6.56
CA ILE A 128 8.00 -18.49 -7.19
C ILE A 128 7.45 -17.07 -7.43
N THR A 129 6.21 -16.96 -7.88
CA THR A 129 5.57 -15.66 -8.15
C THR A 129 5.27 -14.91 -6.85
N GLY A 130 4.79 -15.62 -5.82
CA GLY A 130 4.59 -15.06 -4.48
C GLY A 130 5.89 -14.58 -3.84
N GLU A 131 6.98 -15.36 -3.93
CA GLU A 131 8.29 -14.94 -3.44
C GLU A 131 8.82 -13.72 -4.22
N PHE A 132 8.66 -13.69 -5.55
CA PHE A 132 9.02 -12.53 -6.36
C PHE A 132 8.32 -11.25 -5.88
N TYR A 133 7.07 -11.34 -5.45
CA TYR A 133 6.30 -10.23 -4.93
C TYR A 133 6.91 -9.63 -3.65
N THR A 134 7.41 -10.49 -2.74
CA THR A 134 8.01 -10.09 -1.45
C THR A 134 9.39 -9.44 -1.55
N ARG A 135 9.99 -9.43 -2.73
CA ARG A 135 11.27 -8.75 -2.95
C ARG A 135 11.07 -7.23 -2.92
N ASP A 136 12.12 -6.48 -3.21
CA ASP A 136 12.13 -5.02 -3.23
C ASP A 136 11.33 -4.39 -4.41
N GLN A 137 10.19 -5.00 -4.75
CA GLN A 137 9.29 -4.51 -5.79
C GLN A 137 8.45 -3.34 -5.29
N PHE A 138 8.03 -3.38 -4.02
CA PHE A 138 7.16 -2.38 -3.39
C PHE A 138 7.69 -2.05 -1.97
N PRO A 139 8.81 -1.31 -1.87
CA PRO A 139 9.46 -1.03 -0.59
C PRO A 139 8.51 -0.35 0.40
N GLY A 140 8.57 -0.79 1.66
CA GLY A 140 7.77 -0.25 2.75
C GLY A 140 6.35 -0.80 2.87
N PHE A 141 5.86 -1.59 1.89
CA PHE A 141 4.55 -2.21 1.96
C PHE A 141 4.61 -3.63 2.54
N GLY A 142 3.75 -3.91 3.52
CA GLY A 142 3.60 -5.22 4.14
C GLY A 142 2.75 -6.21 3.32
N ARG A 143 1.85 -5.73 2.46
CA ARG A 143 0.95 -6.57 1.65
C ARG A 143 1.63 -7.72 0.88
N PRO A 144 2.80 -7.54 0.23
CA PRO A 144 3.48 -8.65 -0.43
C PRO A 144 3.76 -9.84 0.50
N PHE A 145 4.16 -9.56 1.75
CA PHE A 145 4.46 -10.58 2.75
C PHE A 145 3.21 -11.24 3.32
N VAL A 146 2.13 -10.48 3.51
CA VAL A 146 0.81 -11.04 3.88
C VAL A 146 0.32 -11.99 2.80
N PHE A 147 0.32 -11.55 1.54
CA PHE A 147 -0.13 -12.38 0.44
C PHE A 147 0.71 -13.65 0.31
N ASN A 148 2.04 -13.54 0.41
CA ASN A 148 2.90 -14.71 0.35
C ASN A 148 2.65 -15.68 1.52
N ALA A 149 2.31 -15.18 2.71
CA ALA A 149 1.86 -16.00 3.84
C ALA A 149 0.58 -16.77 3.53
N GLU A 150 -0.41 -16.11 2.89
CA GLU A 150 -1.64 -16.77 2.44
C GLU A 150 -1.34 -17.89 1.43
N ILE A 151 -0.43 -17.66 0.48
CA ILE A 151 -0.03 -18.66 -0.52
C ILE A 151 0.65 -19.86 0.15
N PHE A 152 1.58 -19.63 1.08
CA PHE A 152 2.18 -20.70 1.88
C PHE A 152 1.13 -21.51 2.64
N LYS A 153 0.17 -20.84 3.30
CA LYS A 153 -0.92 -21.50 4.04
C LYS A 153 -1.77 -22.38 3.11
N ARG A 154 -2.12 -21.89 1.91
CA ARG A 154 -2.91 -22.64 0.91
C ARG A 154 -2.22 -23.90 0.41
N VAL A 155 -0.88 -23.91 0.33
CA VAL A 155 -0.10 -25.10 -0.09
C VAL A 155 0.35 -25.98 1.07
N GLY A 156 -0.14 -25.74 2.30
CA GLY A 156 0.17 -26.54 3.48
C GLY A 156 1.52 -26.23 4.15
N ARG A 157 2.16 -25.12 3.79
CA ARG A 157 3.46 -24.65 4.30
C ARG A 157 3.29 -23.70 5.48
N THR A 158 2.71 -24.21 6.57
CA THR A 158 2.27 -23.38 7.72
C THR A 158 3.40 -22.65 8.43
N SER A 159 4.59 -23.25 8.53
CA SER A 159 5.74 -22.60 9.18
C SER A 159 6.22 -21.39 8.39
N GLU A 160 6.39 -21.53 7.06
CA GLU A 160 6.76 -20.41 6.20
C GLU A 160 5.67 -19.34 6.12
N ALA A 161 4.39 -19.74 6.20
CA ALA A 161 3.29 -18.80 6.30
C ALA A 161 3.42 -17.89 7.53
N LYS A 162 3.67 -18.48 8.71
CA LYS A 162 3.88 -17.73 9.95
C LYS A 162 5.06 -16.79 9.85
N ASP A 163 6.19 -17.26 9.32
CA ASP A 163 7.39 -16.44 9.20
C ASP A 163 7.18 -15.27 8.23
N SER A 164 6.50 -15.49 7.10
CA SER A 164 6.16 -14.41 6.15
C SER A 164 5.22 -13.38 6.77
N ALA A 165 4.19 -13.81 7.51
CA ALA A 165 3.27 -12.88 8.20
C ALA A 165 3.99 -12.06 9.29
N ARG A 166 4.91 -12.67 10.04
CA ARG A 166 5.75 -11.94 11.02
C ARG A 166 6.66 -10.90 10.37
N VAL A 167 7.12 -11.14 9.14
CA VAL A 167 7.85 -10.13 8.37
C VAL A 167 6.90 -9.00 7.95
N ALA A 168 5.68 -9.32 7.52
CA ALA A 168 4.68 -8.33 7.17
C ALA A 168 4.39 -7.35 8.31
N LEU A 169 4.23 -7.86 9.53
CA LEU A 169 3.92 -7.08 10.74
C LEU A 169 5.09 -6.21 11.25
N LYS A 170 6.28 -6.31 10.64
CA LYS A 170 7.37 -5.35 10.84
C LYS A 170 7.27 -4.13 9.93
N SER A 171 6.40 -4.19 8.91
CA SER A 171 6.05 -3.03 8.08
C SER A 171 4.92 -2.26 8.77
N PRO A 172 4.69 -0.98 8.42
CA PRO A 172 3.56 -0.23 8.97
C PRO A 172 2.24 -0.95 8.69
N TRP A 173 1.38 -1.08 9.70
CA TRP A 173 0.18 -1.93 9.66
C TRP A 173 -0.85 -1.43 8.66
N TRP A 174 -0.85 -0.14 8.38
CA TRP A 174 -1.65 0.46 7.32
C TRP A 174 -1.21 0.10 5.90
N THR A 175 -0.16 -0.71 5.72
CA THR A 175 0.32 -1.18 4.41
C THR A 175 0.08 -2.67 4.15
N LEU A 176 -0.58 -3.37 5.09
CA LEU A 176 -0.76 -4.82 5.04
C LEU A 176 -1.73 -5.27 3.94
N GLY A 177 -2.59 -4.38 3.46
CA GLY A 177 -3.64 -4.71 2.51
C GLY A 177 -4.61 -5.78 3.04
N CYS A 178 -4.77 -5.81 4.37
CA CYS A 178 -5.77 -6.54 5.15
C CYS A 178 -5.86 -5.87 6.54
N SER A 179 -6.73 -6.34 7.42
CA SER A 179 -6.72 -5.92 8.83
C SER A 179 -5.47 -6.43 9.56
N TYR A 180 -5.11 -5.76 10.66
CA TYR A 180 -4.02 -6.22 11.53
C TYR A 180 -4.32 -7.61 12.09
N GLU A 181 -5.55 -7.86 12.51
CA GLU A 181 -6.00 -9.11 13.12
C GLU A 181 -5.82 -10.30 12.17
N GLU A 182 -6.16 -10.14 10.89
CA GLU A 182 -5.94 -11.17 9.86
C GLU A 182 -4.44 -11.50 9.69
N ALA A 183 -3.57 -10.48 9.70
CA ALA A 183 -2.13 -10.69 9.60
C ALA A 183 -1.53 -11.30 10.89
N ALA A 184 -2.01 -10.87 12.06
CA ALA A 184 -1.61 -11.39 13.36
C ALA A 184 -2.01 -12.87 13.54
N GLU A 185 -3.21 -13.24 13.11
CA GLU A 185 -3.66 -14.63 13.09
C GLU A 185 -2.73 -15.51 12.22
N LEU A 186 -2.38 -15.03 11.03
CA LEU A 186 -1.42 -15.72 10.15
C LEU A 186 -0.04 -15.86 10.80
N ALA A 187 0.41 -14.85 11.55
CA ALA A 187 1.68 -14.86 12.28
C ALA A 187 1.66 -15.76 13.53
N GLY A 188 0.48 -16.17 13.99
CA GLY A 188 0.26 -16.81 15.28
C GLY A 188 0.67 -15.88 16.43
N TRP A 189 0.34 -14.60 16.30
CA TRP A 189 0.49 -13.60 17.36
C TRP A 189 -0.85 -13.39 18.06
N GLU A 190 -0.76 -13.17 19.35
CA GLU A 190 -1.88 -12.69 20.18
C GLU A 190 -1.81 -11.15 20.27
N ASP A 191 -2.68 -10.56 21.08
CA ASP A 191 -2.80 -9.10 21.22
C ASP A 191 -1.58 -8.40 21.85
N GLU A 192 -0.55 -9.14 22.28
CA GLU A 192 0.65 -8.61 22.94
C GLU A 192 1.34 -7.49 22.14
N GLN A 193 1.37 -7.60 20.80
CA GLN A 193 2.00 -6.60 19.94
C GLN A 193 1.14 -5.35 19.79
N LEU A 194 -0.19 -5.52 19.77
CA LEU A 194 -1.12 -4.39 19.78
C LEU A 194 -1.01 -3.61 21.09
N GLU A 195 -0.99 -4.31 22.22
CA GLU A 195 -0.81 -3.68 23.54
C GLU A 195 0.56 -3.00 23.67
N PHE A 196 1.62 -3.60 23.12
CA PHE A 196 2.93 -2.95 23.07
C PHE A 196 2.90 -1.62 22.32
N ILE A 197 2.27 -1.55 21.14
CA ILE A 197 2.14 -0.30 20.38
C ILE A 197 1.28 0.71 21.15
N ARG A 198 0.18 0.28 21.78
CA ARG A 198 -0.65 1.13 22.65
C ARG A 198 0.15 1.71 23.83
N GLU A 199 1.03 0.93 24.45
CA GLU A 199 1.92 1.40 25.51
C GLU A 199 2.93 2.43 24.96
N LYS A 200 3.48 2.21 23.77
CA LYS A 200 4.53 3.08 23.20
C LYS A 200 4.07 4.50 22.88
N VAL A 201 2.77 4.72 22.64
CA VAL A 201 2.22 6.07 22.43
C VAL A 201 1.92 6.83 23.72
N THR A 202 2.02 6.18 24.89
CA THR A 202 1.83 6.84 26.20
C THR A 202 3.03 7.68 26.63
N GLU A 203 2.85 8.60 27.57
CA GLU A 203 3.96 9.36 28.17
C GLU A 203 4.97 8.46 28.88
N GLU A 204 4.49 7.42 29.56
CA GLU A 204 5.33 6.41 30.19
C GLU A 204 6.22 5.68 29.17
N GLY A 205 5.62 5.21 28.07
CA GLY A 205 6.31 4.54 26.98
C GLY A 205 7.37 5.42 26.32
N LYS A 206 7.02 6.69 26.04
CA LYS A 206 7.95 7.69 25.50
C LYS A 206 9.13 7.96 26.45
N ARG A 207 8.86 8.10 27.75
CA ARG A 207 9.91 8.29 28.76
C ARG A 207 10.83 7.07 28.90
N GLU A 208 10.29 5.86 28.75
CA GLU A 208 11.09 4.63 28.75
C GLU A 208 12.05 4.59 27.57
N ASP A 209 11.57 4.92 26.36
CA ASP A 209 12.39 4.99 25.15
C ASP A 209 13.54 6.00 25.27
N LEU A 210 13.26 7.18 25.84
CA LEU A 210 14.29 8.19 26.15
C LEU A 210 15.33 7.68 27.15
N LYS A 211 14.90 6.99 28.22
CA LYS A 211 15.81 6.37 29.21
C LYS A 211 16.71 5.31 28.58
N ARG A 212 16.23 4.64 27.53
CA ARG A 212 16.99 3.65 26.76
C ARG A 212 17.94 4.29 25.74
N GLY A 213 18.02 5.62 25.70
CA GLY A 213 19.00 6.37 24.90
C GLY A 213 18.54 6.71 23.49
N LYS A 214 17.25 6.55 23.18
CA LYS A 214 16.70 6.93 21.88
C LYS A 214 16.64 8.45 21.75
N ALA A 215 16.99 8.97 20.57
CA ALA A 215 16.96 10.40 20.30
C ALA A 215 15.52 10.95 20.42
N PRO A 216 15.30 12.13 21.02
CA PRO A 216 13.96 12.71 21.18
C PRO A 216 13.17 12.80 19.88
N GLU A 217 13.83 13.21 18.79
CA GLU A 217 13.22 13.33 17.47
C GLU A 217 12.74 11.97 16.94
N GLN A 218 13.49 10.91 17.21
CA GLN A 218 13.10 9.55 16.81
C GLN A 218 11.92 9.04 17.66
N VAL A 219 11.84 9.39 18.94
CA VAL A 219 10.69 9.03 19.79
C VAL A 219 9.40 9.67 19.25
N ILE A 220 9.48 10.92 18.80
CA ILE A 220 8.36 11.66 18.22
C ILE A 220 7.94 11.07 16.87
N LEU A 221 8.90 10.72 16.01
CA LEU A 221 8.60 10.08 14.72
C LEU A 221 7.97 8.70 14.90
N ASP A 222 8.42 7.95 15.90
CA ASP A 222 7.85 6.64 16.21
C ASP A 222 6.45 6.77 16.80
N GLU A 223 6.17 7.79 17.63
CA GLU A 223 4.81 8.11 18.06
C GLU A 223 3.88 8.33 16.86
N ALA A 224 4.31 9.12 15.87
CA ALA A 224 3.52 9.33 14.65
C ALA A 224 3.29 8.03 13.87
N ALA A 225 4.30 7.16 13.77
CA ALA A 225 4.16 5.85 13.11
C ALA A 225 3.16 4.94 13.84
N PHE A 226 3.28 4.83 15.17
CA PHE A 226 2.37 4.04 16.00
C PHE A 226 0.93 4.56 15.95
N LEU A 227 0.73 5.89 15.94
CA LEU A 227 -0.60 6.47 15.77
C LEU A 227 -1.24 6.11 14.43
N MET A 228 -0.47 6.05 13.34
CA MET A 228 -0.98 5.58 12.04
C MET A 228 -1.35 4.09 12.07
N ASP A 229 -0.52 3.26 12.71
CA ASP A 229 -0.78 1.82 12.84
C ASP A 229 -2.06 1.57 13.65
N LEU A 230 -2.21 2.21 14.81
CA LEU A 230 -3.42 2.14 15.63
C LEU A 230 -4.65 2.67 14.89
N ALA A 231 -4.52 3.78 14.16
CA ALA A 231 -5.64 4.32 13.38
C ALA A 231 -6.10 3.37 12.25
N SER A 232 -5.20 2.55 11.71
CA SER A 232 -5.55 1.53 10.72
C SER A 232 -6.24 0.32 11.35
N VAL A 233 -5.85 -0.06 12.58
CA VAL A 233 -6.52 -1.09 13.37
C VAL A 233 -7.95 -0.65 13.69
N ASP A 234 -8.09 0.51 14.33
CA ASP A 234 -9.38 1.01 14.81
C ASP A 234 -10.26 1.54 13.66
N GLY A 235 -9.64 1.93 12.53
CA GLY A 235 -10.31 2.50 11.36
C GLY A 235 -10.77 3.95 11.57
N ASN A 236 -10.10 4.71 12.44
CA ASN A 236 -10.46 6.05 12.92
C ASN A 236 -9.40 7.11 12.58
N TRP A 237 -8.99 7.17 11.30
CA TRP A 237 -7.95 8.07 10.79
C TRP A 237 -8.07 9.54 11.17
N ASP A 238 -9.27 10.05 11.43
CA ASP A 238 -9.53 11.46 11.69
C ASP A 238 -9.12 11.89 13.10
N GLU A 239 -9.14 10.97 14.07
CA GLU A 239 -8.85 11.27 15.48
C GLU A 239 -7.35 11.53 15.73
N VAL A 240 -6.50 10.97 14.88
CA VAL A 240 -5.03 11.03 15.04
C VAL A 240 -4.34 12.10 14.21
N VAL A 241 -5.04 12.73 13.26
CA VAL A 241 -4.44 13.65 12.26
C VAL A 241 -3.70 14.81 12.91
N ASP A 242 -4.35 15.47 13.85
CA ASP A 242 -3.81 16.67 14.48
C ASP A 242 -2.55 16.34 15.30
N ARG A 243 -2.56 15.21 16.02
CA ARG A 243 -1.39 14.75 16.78
C ARG A 243 -0.25 14.33 15.85
N ILE A 244 -0.53 13.61 14.77
CA ILE A 244 0.49 13.22 13.77
C ILE A 244 1.14 14.47 13.16
N ALA A 245 0.35 15.48 12.79
CA ALA A 245 0.87 16.74 12.26
C ALA A 245 1.76 17.47 13.29
N GLU A 246 1.39 17.43 14.57
CA GLU A 246 2.21 17.97 15.65
C GLU A 246 3.52 17.20 15.83
N CYS A 247 3.51 15.87 15.84
CA CYS A 247 4.71 15.06 15.89
C CYS A 247 5.67 15.42 14.75
N TYR A 248 5.18 15.54 13.51
CA TYR A 248 6.05 15.97 12.40
C TYR A 248 6.58 17.38 12.55
N ARG A 249 5.81 18.30 13.15
CA ARG A 249 6.28 19.66 13.43
C ARG A 249 7.38 19.66 14.50
N GLU A 250 7.21 18.91 15.58
CA GLU A 250 8.18 18.74 16.66
C GLU A 250 9.47 18.06 16.15
N ALA A 251 9.36 17.13 15.20
CA ALA A 251 10.48 16.47 14.53
C ALA A 251 11.14 17.32 13.40
N GLY A 252 10.70 18.56 13.20
CA GLY A 252 11.26 19.48 12.18
C GLY A 252 10.80 19.24 10.74
N LEU A 253 9.85 18.32 10.51
CA LEU A 253 9.24 18.05 9.20
C LEU A 253 8.06 18.99 8.92
N HIS A 254 8.31 20.31 8.96
CA HIS A 254 7.27 21.34 8.86
C HIS A 254 6.43 21.25 7.58
N ASP A 255 7.05 20.93 6.44
CA ASP A 255 6.33 20.79 5.17
C ASP A 255 5.33 19.62 5.18
N ILE A 256 5.68 18.53 5.87
CA ILE A 256 4.80 17.36 6.04
C ILE A 256 3.69 17.71 7.03
N ALA A 257 4.02 18.34 8.15
CA ALA A 257 3.05 18.80 9.13
C ALA A 257 1.99 19.73 8.52
N ASN A 258 2.42 20.71 7.71
CA ASN A 258 1.52 21.65 7.03
C ASN A 258 0.65 20.95 5.98
N PHE A 259 1.22 19.99 5.25
CA PHE A 259 0.50 19.19 4.27
C PHE A 259 -0.62 18.34 4.89
N ILE A 260 -0.38 17.77 6.08
CA ILE A 260 -1.35 16.97 6.82
C ILE A 260 -2.41 17.84 7.51
N ALA A 261 -1.99 18.96 8.10
CA ALA A 261 -2.88 19.89 8.80
C ALA A 261 -3.75 20.74 7.85
N TYR A 262 -3.51 20.67 6.54
CA TYR A 262 -4.28 21.42 5.56
C TYR A 262 -5.74 20.96 5.55
N ARG A 263 -6.65 21.87 5.93
CA ARG A 263 -8.10 21.70 5.85
C ARG A 263 -8.63 22.74 4.84
N GLU A 264 -9.42 22.30 3.86
CA GLU A 264 -10.11 23.18 2.90
C GLU A 264 -11.07 24.16 3.60
#